data_AF-A0A8K0MG13-F1
#
_entry.id   AF-A0A8K0MG13-F1
#
_cell.length_a   1.000
_cell.length_b   1.000
_cell.length_c   1.000
_cell.angle_alpha   90.00
_cell.angle_beta   90.00
_cell.angle_gamma   90.00
#
_symmetry.space_group_name_H-M   'P 1'
#
loop_
_entity.id
_entity.type
_entity.pdbx_description
1 polymer ?
#
loop_
_entity_poly.entity_id
_entity_poly.type
_entity_poly.pdbx_seq_one_letter_code
_entity_poly.pdbx_strand_id
1 'polypeptide(L)'
;MPSEIDESPSMDVPLAEKLAEELLGKLNNLPRLKPGDSVPSRVTDSLIWTISQLQAENEMLKKELAEAKAVIHQESSPSETNANDTHLSEELHYESFHVIESTDLDSHGNAIQSYYRDAPRMFKGDRKRSLPRGTIEVEGIATYLRSHENVPFAVLDVYQLDEDTVEDIFDDVGYTSGMLNKDCPFLEATSRDIYIGPTAKNAIDSIITAHADRFPGFDTIYPWHEPPYTLFYLHNKLFMELQSISGLNELARQHLRMLLKWMEDNVRAEWDEADELFAQGKVNLKHYAKLFRPGELIYWPNWNRGGAPRAAKITEFPHMSKTSSLSPIPSKLGLVKSDVWEFDGEFRKQREEVRLFIPRSNKNRGNEHLDDDLVDIIDLSAYPLRYAEEGVYMKLVARGSKLWQIRKKSLVCFNESDNDYSQVCSAPTCVLFPIGLLSPIV
;
A
#
# COMPACT_ATOMS: atom_id res chain seq x y z
N MET A 1 -15.66 -49.54 17.71
CA MET A 1 -14.41 -49.47 18.49
C MET A 1 -13.89 -48.05 18.36
N PRO A 2 -13.69 -47.29 19.44
CA PRO A 2 -13.16 -45.94 19.35
C PRO A 2 -11.63 -46.03 19.33
N SER A 3 -11.00 -45.51 18.29
CA SER A 3 -9.55 -45.32 18.22
C SER A 3 -9.20 -44.02 18.95
N GLU A 4 -8.38 -44.19 19.99
CA GLU A 4 -7.80 -43.14 20.82
C GLU A 4 -7.02 -42.12 19.99
N ILE A 5 -7.19 -40.86 20.35
CA ILE A 5 -6.45 -39.70 19.85
C ILE A 5 -5.12 -39.68 20.63
N ASP A 6 -4.02 -39.76 19.90
CA ASP A 6 -2.67 -39.63 20.44
C ASP A 6 -2.29 -38.13 20.45
N GLU A 7 -2.45 -37.48 21.61
CA GLU A 7 -1.99 -36.12 21.85
C GLU A 7 -0.49 -36.15 22.18
N SER A 8 0.35 -35.74 21.24
CA SER A 8 1.76 -35.45 21.50
C SER A 8 1.91 -34.09 22.21
N PRO A 9 2.69 -33.96 23.29
CA PRO A 9 2.80 -32.73 24.05
C PRO A 9 3.69 -31.69 23.34
N SER A 10 3.10 -30.55 23.00
CA SER A 10 3.81 -29.33 22.60
C SER A 10 4.62 -28.81 23.80
N MET A 11 5.96 -28.85 23.70
CA MET A 11 6.86 -28.63 24.84
C MET A 11 7.79 -27.42 24.74
N ASP A 12 7.54 -26.41 23.89
CA ASP A 12 8.54 -25.33 23.67
C ASP A 12 8.07 -23.89 23.97
N VAL A 13 6.83 -23.68 24.41
CA VAL A 13 6.33 -22.35 24.83
C VAL A 13 6.63 -21.97 26.30
N PRO A 14 6.68 -22.88 27.30
CA PRO A 14 6.72 -22.48 28.71
C PRO A 14 8.00 -21.77 29.18
N LEU A 15 9.14 -21.99 28.52
CA LEU A 15 10.43 -21.52 29.04
C LEU A 15 10.66 -20.03 28.76
N ALA A 16 10.27 -19.55 27.59
CA ALA A 16 10.43 -18.15 27.19
C ALA A 16 9.53 -17.21 28.01
N GLU A 17 8.28 -17.60 28.27
CA GLU A 17 7.36 -16.86 29.14
C GLU A 17 7.89 -16.80 30.58
N LYS A 18 8.39 -17.92 31.11
CA LYS A 18 8.94 -17.98 32.46
C LYS A 18 10.18 -17.09 32.63
N LEU A 19 11.02 -17.01 31.60
CA LEU A 19 12.19 -16.13 31.58
C LEU A 19 11.77 -14.65 31.50
N ALA A 20 10.76 -14.33 30.70
CA ALA A 20 10.24 -12.97 30.57
C ALA A 20 9.61 -12.47 31.88
N GLU A 21 8.88 -13.32 32.59
CA GLU A 21 8.32 -12.98 33.91
C GLU A 21 9.42 -12.76 34.96
N GLU A 22 10.47 -13.59 34.97
CA GLU A 22 11.59 -13.41 35.90
C GLU A 22 12.35 -12.10 35.64
N LEU A 23 12.55 -11.75 34.37
CA LEU A 23 13.17 -10.49 33.94
C LEU A 23 12.33 -9.27 34.34
N LEU A 24 11.01 -9.33 34.15
CA LEU A 24 10.09 -8.27 34.55
C LEU A 24 10.11 -8.07 36.07
N GLY A 25 10.18 -9.17 36.83
CA GLY A 25 10.33 -9.14 38.29
C GLY A 25 11.61 -8.45 38.73
N LYS A 26 12.74 -8.76 38.09
CA LYS A 26 14.05 -8.13 38.39
C LYS A 26 14.08 -6.65 38.02
N LEU A 27 13.47 -6.24 36.89
CA LEU A 27 13.37 -4.84 36.47
C LEU A 27 12.48 -4.01 37.41
N ASN A 28 11.37 -4.58 37.88
CA ASN A 28 10.45 -3.89 38.80
C ASN A 28 11.05 -3.65 40.20
N ASN A 29 12.07 -4.42 40.58
CA ASN A 29 12.79 -4.24 41.84
C ASN A 29 13.89 -3.16 41.78
N LEU A 30 14.15 -2.56 40.62
CA LEU A 30 15.09 -1.44 40.52
C LEU A 30 14.50 -0.18 41.19
N PRO A 31 15.27 0.52 42.04
CA PRO A 31 14.79 1.73 42.70
C PRO A 31 14.46 2.81 41.66
N ARG A 32 13.22 3.33 41.71
CA ARG A 32 12.76 4.41 40.82
C ARG A 32 13.49 5.71 41.17
N LEU A 33 14.39 6.16 40.30
CA LEU A 33 15.07 7.44 40.43
C LEU A 33 14.12 8.58 40.04
N LYS A 34 14.11 9.66 40.82
CA LYS A 34 13.37 10.89 40.48
C LYS A 34 14.21 11.76 39.54
N PRO A 35 13.58 12.56 38.67
CA PRO A 35 14.31 13.48 37.79
C PRO A 35 15.09 14.50 38.63
N GLY A 36 16.42 14.48 38.55
CA GLY A 36 17.31 15.44 39.22
C GLY A 36 18.29 14.84 40.24
N ASP A 37 18.14 13.57 40.62
CA ASP A 37 19.07 12.91 41.54
C ASP A 37 20.31 12.39 40.80
N SER A 38 21.51 12.69 41.31
CA SER A 38 22.74 12.08 40.81
C SER A 38 22.70 10.57 41.03
N VAL A 39 22.82 9.78 39.96
CA VAL A 39 22.72 8.32 40.02
C VAL A 39 23.74 7.77 41.03
N PRO A 40 23.30 7.12 42.13
CA PRO A 40 24.23 6.54 43.08
C PRO A 40 25.03 5.42 42.41
N SER A 41 26.37 5.40 42.59
CA SER A 41 27.28 4.36 42.06
C SER A 41 26.74 2.92 42.22
N ARG A 42 26.02 2.66 43.30
CA ARG A 42 25.41 1.35 43.58
C ARG A 42 24.35 0.91 42.57
N VAL A 43 23.60 1.85 41.98
CA VAL A 43 22.58 1.54 40.95
C VAL A 43 23.25 1.20 39.62
N THR A 44 24.31 1.93 39.25
CA THR A 44 25.11 1.61 38.07
C THR A 44 25.82 0.28 38.21
N ASP A 45 26.40 -0.01 39.38
CA ASP A 45 27.08 -1.28 39.64
C ASP A 45 26.10 -2.47 39.58
N SER A 46 24.89 -2.29 40.11
CA SER A 46 23.82 -3.30 40.03
C SER A 46 23.35 -3.55 38.60
N LEU A 47 23.23 -2.51 37.77
CA LEU A 47 22.85 -2.65 36.37
C LEU A 47 23.95 -3.34 35.55
N ILE A 48 25.22 -2.97 35.76
CA ILE A 48 26.36 -3.59 35.10
C ILE A 48 26.43 -5.08 35.42
N TRP A 49 26.21 -5.44 36.69
CA TRP A 49 26.17 -6.84 37.11
C TRP A 49 25.03 -7.62 36.44
N THR A 50 23.81 -7.07 36.41
CA THR A 50 22.66 -7.71 35.75
C THR A 50 22.89 -7.88 34.24
N ILE A 51 23.44 -6.88 33.57
CA ILE A 51 23.77 -6.97 32.14
C ILE A 51 24.80 -8.08 31.89
N SER A 52 25.83 -8.16 32.74
CA SER A 52 26.86 -9.19 32.63
C SER A 52 26.29 -10.60 32.83
N GLN A 53 25.37 -10.78 33.79
CA GLN A 53 24.69 -12.05 34.00
C GLN A 53 23.85 -12.45 32.78
N LEU A 54 23.08 -11.53 32.21
CA LEU A 54 22.25 -11.80 31.04
C LEU A 54 23.08 -12.15 29.80
N GLN A 55 24.24 -11.53 29.63
CA GLN A 55 25.17 -11.89 28.56
C GLN A 55 25.69 -13.33 28.71
N ALA A 56 26.02 -13.75 29.93
CA ALA A 56 26.48 -15.11 30.19
C ALA A 56 25.38 -16.16 29.94
N GLU A 57 24.13 -15.89 30.36
CA GLU A 57 22.99 -16.76 30.11
C GLU A 57 22.66 -16.86 28.60
N ASN A 58 22.76 -15.76 27.85
CA ASN A 58 22.51 -15.76 26.41
C ASN A 58 23.56 -16.60 25.65
N GLU A 59 24.84 -16.52 26.03
CA GLU A 59 25.87 -17.38 25.44
C GLU A 59 25.70 -18.87 25.79
N MET A 60 25.20 -19.20 26.98
CA MET A 60 24.85 -20.58 27.34
C MET A 60 23.71 -21.12 26.45
N LEU A 61 22.63 -20.35 26.27
CA LEU A 61 21.49 -20.77 25.44
C LEU A 61 21.88 -20.92 23.96
N LYS A 62 22.75 -20.05 23.43
CA LYS A 62 23.28 -20.22 22.07
C LYS A 62 24.03 -21.54 21.91
N LYS A 63 24.77 -21.95 22.94
CA LYS A 63 25.49 -23.22 22.94
C LYS A 63 24.54 -24.42 22.96
N GLU A 64 23.53 -24.41 23.83
CA GLU A 64 22.50 -25.47 23.87
C GLU A 64 21.74 -25.59 22.54
N LEU A 65 21.40 -24.46 21.91
CA LEU A 65 20.74 -24.43 20.62
C LEU A 65 21.63 -24.99 19.49
N ALA A 66 22.95 -24.76 19.55
CA ALA A 66 23.90 -25.35 18.63
C ALA A 66 24.02 -26.87 18.81
N GLU A 67 24.01 -27.35 20.06
CA GLU A 67 24.03 -28.78 20.39
C GLU A 67 22.74 -29.48 19.93
N ALA A 68 21.56 -28.89 20.18
CA ALA A 68 20.28 -29.43 19.72
C ALA A 68 20.21 -29.54 18.17
N LYS A 69 20.71 -28.53 17.45
CA LYS A 69 20.81 -28.56 15.99
C LYS A 69 21.71 -29.68 15.48
N ALA A 70 22.79 -29.99 16.20
CA ALA A 70 23.69 -31.07 15.83
C ALA A 70 23.05 -32.46 16.00
N VAL A 71 22.21 -32.65 17.03
CA VAL A 71 21.46 -33.90 17.24
C VAL A 71 20.47 -34.15 16.11
N ILE A 72 19.72 -33.11 15.69
CA ILE A 72 18.75 -33.21 14.58
C ILE A 72 19.45 -33.59 13.25
N HIS A 73 20.67 -33.08 13.03
CA HIS A 73 21.45 -33.45 11.84
C HIS A 73 22.01 -34.88 11.89
N GLN A 74 22.16 -35.50 13.06
CA GLN A 74 22.59 -36.89 13.18
C GLN A 74 21.44 -37.90 12.98
N GLU A 75 20.20 -37.54 13.31
CA GLU A 75 19.02 -38.39 13.07
C GLU A 75 18.52 -38.36 11.61
N SER A 76 19.07 -37.47 10.77
CA SER A 76 18.68 -37.29 9.37
C SER A 76 19.47 -38.17 8.37
N SER A 77 20.08 -39.27 8.80
CA SER A 77 20.64 -40.27 7.87
C SER A 77 19.52 -41.17 7.33
N PRO A 78 19.39 -41.35 6.00
CA PRO A 78 18.20 -41.96 5.42
C PRO A 78 18.24 -43.49 5.57
N SER A 79 17.35 -44.04 6.39
CA SER A 79 16.96 -45.44 6.25
C SER A 79 16.01 -45.56 5.07
N GLU A 80 16.44 -46.28 4.03
CA GLU A 80 15.61 -46.76 2.94
C GLU A 80 14.36 -47.48 3.48
N THR A 81 13.17 -46.96 3.23
CA THR A 81 11.95 -47.71 2.82
C THR A 81 10.70 -46.82 2.86
N ASN A 82 10.19 -46.45 1.70
CA ASN A 82 8.84 -46.81 1.22
C ASN A 82 8.43 -45.87 0.08
N ALA A 83 8.61 -46.39 -1.14
CA ALA A 83 7.99 -45.88 -2.34
C ALA A 83 6.49 -46.19 -2.29
N ASN A 84 5.66 -45.17 -2.12
CA ASN A 84 4.30 -45.06 -2.68
C ASN A 84 3.62 -43.78 -2.16
N ASP A 85 4.14 -42.62 -2.55
CA ASP A 85 3.32 -41.41 -2.72
C ASP A 85 4.10 -40.44 -3.61
N THR A 86 3.97 -40.65 -4.93
CA THR A 86 4.62 -39.80 -5.94
C THR A 86 3.57 -38.90 -6.59
N HIS A 87 2.84 -38.13 -5.77
CA HIS A 87 2.43 -36.82 -6.22
C HIS A 87 3.65 -35.94 -5.98
N LEU A 88 4.46 -35.72 -7.03
CA LEU A 88 5.50 -34.71 -7.01
C LEU A 88 4.82 -33.41 -6.57
N SER A 89 5.03 -33.02 -5.31
CA SER A 89 4.63 -31.71 -4.81
C SER A 89 5.39 -30.71 -5.66
N GLU A 90 4.77 -30.20 -6.71
CA GLU A 90 5.38 -29.20 -7.58
C GLU A 90 5.86 -28.05 -6.70
N GLU A 91 7.10 -27.62 -6.91
CA GLU A 91 7.70 -26.54 -6.13
C GLU A 91 6.90 -25.24 -6.33
N LEU A 92 6.72 -24.48 -5.25
CA LEU A 92 6.04 -23.20 -5.29
C LEU A 92 6.83 -22.24 -6.18
N HIS A 93 6.18 -21.65 -7.18
CA HIS A 93 6.79 -20.69 -8.10
C HIS A 93 5.74 -19.71 -8.61
N TYR A 94 6.16 -18.52 -9.07
CA TYR A 94 5.25 -17.62 -9.77
C TYR A 94 5.39 -17.87 -11.27
N GLU A 95 4.33 -17.55 -12.02
CA GLU A 95 4.31 -17.71 -13.47
C GLU A 95 4.22 -16.33 -14.15
N SER A 96 4.86 -16.22 -15.31
CA SER A 96 4.80 -15.03 -16.16
C SER A 96 3.83 -15.24 -17.30
N PHE A 97 2.99 -14.24 -17.56
CA PHE A 97 2.04 -14.23 -18.66
C PHE A 97 2.11 -12.92 -19.43
N HIS A 98 1.68 -12.98 -20.67
CA HIS A 98 1.60 -11.84 -21.58
C HIS A 98 0.14 -11.52 -21.85
N VAL A 99 -0.25 -10.25 -21.64
CA VAL A 99 -1.62 -9.77 -21.78
C VAL A 99 -1.71 -8.79 -22.94
N ILE A 100 -2.48 -9.12 -23.96
CA ILE A 100 -2.79 -8.20 -25.05
C ILE A 100 -4.10 -7.50 -24.72
N GLU A 101 -4.06 -6.17 -24.59
CA GLU A 101 -5.27 -5.35 -24.43
C GLU A 101 -5.71 -4.80 -25.79
N SER A 102 -6.90 -5.23 -26.25
CA SER A 102 -7.51 -4.68 -27.45
C SER A 102 -8.22 -3.37 -27.15
N THR A 103 -8.21 -2.46 -28.12
CA THR A 103 -9.07 -1.26 -28.12
C THR A 103 -10.54 -1.61 -28.39
N ASP A 104 -10.80 -2.80 -28.95
CA ASP A 104 -12.15 -3.30 -29.12
C ASP A 104 -12.79 -3.64 -27.77
N LEU A 105 -14.05 -3.22 -27.62
CA LEU A 105 -14.84 -3.50 -26.44
C LEU A 105 -15.72 -4.74 -26.65
N ASP A 106 -15.86 -5.56 -25.60
CA ASP A 106 -16.80 -6.66 -25.55
C ASP A 106 -18.26 -6.15 -25.51
N SER A 107 -19.22 -7.09 -25.45
CA SER A 107 -20.65 -6.76 -25.34
C SER A 107 -21.03 -5.99 -24.07
N HIS A 108 -20.12 -5.91 -23.09
CA HIS A 108 -20.29 -5.23 -21.82
C HIS A 108 -19.52 -3.91 -21.75
N GLY A 109 -18.82 -3.52 -22.82
CA GLY A 109 -18.03 -2.30 -22.85
C GLY A 109 -16.66 -2.42 -22.18
N ASN A 110 -16.17 -3.64 -21.91
CA ASN A 110 -14.83 -3.88 -21.38
C ASN A 110 -13.83 -4.14 -22.50
N ALA A 111 -12.59 -3.72 -22.33
CA ALA A 111 -11.52 -4.05 -23.27
C ALA A 111 -11.36 -5.57 -23.38
N ILE A 112 -11.30 -6.09 -24.62
CA ILE A 112 -11.06 -7.50 -24.85
C ILE A 112 -9.59 -7.79 -24.51
N GLN A 113 -9.36 -8.75 -23.62
CA GLN A 113 -8.03 -9.19 -23.22
C GLN A 113 -7.77 -10.62 -23.68
N SER A 114 -6.53 -10.89 -24.09
CA SER A 114 -6.05 -12.25 -24.41
C SER A 114 -4.77 -12.54 -23.66
N TYR A 115 -4.63 -13.78 -23.18
CA TYR A 115 -3.56 -14.19 -22.26
C TYR A 115 -2.71 -15.28 -22.88
N TYR A 116 -1.39 -15.15 -22.78
CA TYR A 116 -0.43 -16.09 -23.35
C TYR A 116 0.69 -16.41 -22.36
N ARG A 117 1.26 -17.61 -22.45
CA ARG A 117 2.47 -18.00 -21.67
C ARG A 117 3.78 -17.63 -22.38
N ASP A 118 3.72 -17.27 -23.64
CA ASP A 118 4.86 -16.86 -24.45
C ASP A 118 4.69 -15.44 -25.00
N ALA A 119 5.82 -14.77 -25.21
CA ALA A 119 5.85 -13.38 -25.62
C ALA A 119 5.13 -13.18 -26.96
N PRO A 120 4.26 -12.17 -27.08
CA PRO A 120 3.45 -11.98 -28.26
C PRO A 120 4.26 -11.38 -29.40
N ARG A 121 3.86 -11.70 -30.62
CA ARG A 121 4.36 -11.08 -31.84
C ARG A 121 3.29 -11.10 -32.93
N MET A 122 3.54 -10.37 -34.00
CA MET A 122 2.78 -10.54 -35.24
C MET A 122 3.46 -11.59 -36.13
N PHE A 123 2.64 -12.40 -36.81
CA PHE A 123 3.10 -13.52 -37.62
C PHE A 123 3.03 -13.19 -39.11
N LYS A 124 3.81 -13.92 -39.91
CA LYS A 124 3.73 -13.86 -41.36
C LYS A 124 2.29 -14.08 -41.84
N GLY A 125 1.83 -13.19 -42.72
CA GLY A 125 0.48 -13.23 -43.28
C GLY A 125 -0.56 -12.42 -42.49
N ASP A 126 -0.22 -11.95 -41.28
CA ASP A 126 -1.09 -11.06 -40.50
C ASP A 126 -1.28 -9.72 -41.22
N ARG A 127 -2.44 -9.09 -40.99
CA ARG A 127 -2.82 -7.78 -41.55
C ARG A 127 -2.69 -6.69 -40.48
N LYS A 128 -2.75 -5.42 -40.87
CA LYS A 128 -2.71 -4.28 -39.91
C LYS A 128 -3.78 -4.35 -38.81
N ARG A 129 -4.89 -5.07 -39.03
CA ARG A 129 -5.95 -5.28 -38.04
C ARG A 129 -5.80 -6.55 -37.21
N SER A 130 -4.78 -7.36 -37.50
CA SER A 130 -4.48 -8.54 -36.71
C SER A 130 -3.86 -8.10 -35.39
N LEU A 131 -4.34 -8.65 -34.29
CA LEU A 131 -3.69 -8.47 -32.99
C LEU A 131 -2.47 -9.40 -32.91
N PRO A 132 -1.37 -8.94 -32.30
CA PRO A 132 -0.29 -9.84 -31.94
C PRO A 132 -0.79 -10.86 -30.93
N ARG A 133 -0.14 -12.01 -30.92
CA ARG A 133 -0.53 -13.14 -30.08
C ARG A 133 0.68 -13.99 -29.73
N GLY A 134 0.59 -14.71 -28.62
CA GLY A 134 1.48 -15.83 -28.34
C GLY A 134 1.02 -17.09 -29.09
N THR A 135 1.78 -18.17 -28.92
CA THR A 135 1.46 -19.51 -29.43
C THR A 135 0.79 -20.39 -28.39
N ILE A 136 0.92 -20.05 -27.10
CA ILE A 136 0.38 -20.81 -25.97
C ILE A 136 -0.66 -19.94 -25.25
N GLU A 137 -1.89 -19.99 -25.74
CA GLU A 137 -3.02 -19.25 -25.19
C GLU A 137 -3.51 -19.85 -23.85
N VAL A 138 -4.01 -18.98 -22.97
CA VAL A 138 -4.59 -19.32 -21.67
C VAL A 138 -5.98 -18.71 -21.59
N GLU A 139 -6.98 -19.52 -21.20
CA GLU A 139 -8.37 -19.09 -21.10
C GLU A 139 -8.55 -17.87 -20.18
N GLY A 140 -7.75 -17.79 -19.13
CA GLY A 140 -7.66 -16.61 -18.26
C GLY A 140 -6.81 -16.89 -17.02
N ILE A 141 -6.16 -15.84 -16.51
CA ILE A 141 -5.23 -15.94 -15.37
C ILE A 141 -5.94 -16.43 -14.11
N ALA A 142 -7.15 -15.92 -13.85
CA ALA A 142 -7.96 -16.33 -12.71
C ALA A 142 -8.30 -17.83 -12.75
N THR A 143 -8.63 -18.36 -13.93
CA THR A 143 -8.92 -19.78 -14.13
C THR A 143 -7.66 -20.62 -13.97
N TYR A 144 -6.54 -20.17 -14.52
CA TYR A 144 -5.24 -20.84 -14.41
C TYR A 144 -4.79 -20.96 -12.95
N LEU A 145 -4.79 -19.87 -12.18
CA LEU A 145 -4.33 -19.89 -10.78
C LEU A 145 -5.24 -20.69 -9.86
N ARG A 146 -6.50 -20.94 -10.24
CA ARG A 146 -7.39 -21.85 -9.50
C ARG A 146 -7.07 -23.32 -9.74
N SER A 147 -6.53 -23.66 -10.90
CA SER A 147 -6.12 -25.03 -11.24
C SER A 147 -4.68 -25.36 -10.88
N HIS A 148 -3.86 -24.35 -10.57
CA HIS A 148 -2.44 -24.50 -10.19
C HIS A 148 -2.20 -23.94 -8.79
N GLU A 149 -2.49 -24.74 -7.77
CA GLU A 149 -2.39 -24.32 -6.36
C GLU A 149 -0.95 -23.98 -5.96
N ASN A 150 0.06 -24.51 -6.64
CA ASN A 150 1.48 -24.17 -6.44
C ASN A 150 1.90 -22.81 -7.03
N VAL A 151 0.99 -22.10 -7.71
CA VAL A 151 1.25 -20.77 -8.29
C VAL A 151 0.49 -19.70 -7.48
N PRO A 152 1.15 -19.03 -6.52
CA PRO A 152 0.48 -18.10 -5.61
C PRO A 152 0.10 -16.76 -6.26
N PHE A 153 0.79 -16.36 -7.33
CA PHE A 153 0.51 -15.16 -8.11
C PHE A 153 1.15 -15.28 -9.50
N ALA A 154 0.69 -14.43 -10.41
CA ALA A 154 1.21 -14.29 -11.76
C ALA A 154 1.79 -12.89 -11.99
N VAL A 155 2.86 -12.79 -12.76
CA VAL A 155 3.41 -11.54 -13.28
C VAL A 155 2.89 -11.36 -14.71
N LEU A 156 2.30 -10.20 -14.99
CA LEU A 156 1.63 -9.91 -16.25
C LEU A 156 2.42 -8.85 -17.01
N ASP A 157 3.04 -9.21 -18.12
CA ASP A 157 3.58 -8.25 -19.09
C ASP A 157 2.42 -7.79 -19.99
N VAL A 158 2.04 -6.53 -19.90
CA VAL A 158 0.86 -5.96 -20.57
C VAL A 158 1.29 -5.20 -21.82
N TYR A 159 0.58 -5.45 -22.92
CA TYR A 159 0.84 -4.87 -24.23
C TYR A 159 -0.37 -4.05 -24.66
N GLN A 160 -0.18 -2.74 -24.78
CA GLN A 160 -1.13 -1.82 -25.38
C GLN A 160 -0.58 -1.39 -26.74
N LEU A 161 -1.38 -1.60 -27.79
CA LEU A 161 -0.99 -1.27 -29.15
C LEU A 161 -1.93 -0.20 -29.69
N ASP A 162 -1.33 0.91 -30.10
CA ASP A 162 -2.01 1.90 -30.93
C ASP A 162 -1.77 1.60 -32.42
N GLU A 163 -2.53 2.29 -33.26
CA GLU A 163 -2.45 2.13 -34.73
C GLU A 163 -1.04 2.49 -35.25
N ASP A 164 -0.39 3.47 -34.62
CA ASP A 164 0.94 3.96 -35.00
C ASP A 164 2.01 2.89 -34.76
N THR A 165 1.99 2.24 -33.60
CA THR A 165 2.91 1.14 -33.26
C THR A 165 2.76 -0.02 -34.25
N VAL A 166 1.53 -0.34 -34.65
CA VAL A 166 1.29 -1.39 -35.65
C VAL A 166 1.77 -0.96 -37.04
N GLU A 167 1.64 0.33 -37.40
CA GLU A 167 2.19 0.84 -38.65
C GLU A 167 3.71 0.76 -38.71
N ASP A 168 4.39 1.18 -37.65
CA ASP A 168 5.85 1.11 -37.54
C ASP A 168 6.35 -0.33 -37.71
N ILE A 169 5.67 -1.30 -37.08
CA ILE A 169 6.00 -2.74 -37.23
C ILE A 169 5.87 -3.18 -38.70
N PHE A 170 4.79 -2.76 -39.39
CA PHE A 170 4.57 -3.14 -40.79
C PHE A 170 5.61 -2.53 -41.72
N ASP A 171 6.03 -1.30 -41.47
CA ASP A 171 7.02 -0.60 -42.27
C ASP A 171 8.41 -1.18 -42.07
N ASP A 172 8.79 -1.51 -40.83
CA ASP A 172 10.09 -2.12 -40.49
C ASP A 172 10.24 -3.54 -41.03
N VAL A 173 9.18 -4.36 -40.90
CA VAL A 173 9.21 -5.77 -41.26
C VAL A 173 8.95 -5.98 -42.75
N GLY A 174 8.18 -5.07 -43.35
CA GLY A 174 7.74 -5.08 -44.73
C GLY A 174 6.51 -5.97 -44.97
N TYR A 175 5.64 -5.51 -45.85
CA TYR A 175 4.39 -6.20 -46.19
C TYR A 175 4.16 -6.27 -47.71
N THR A 176 3.40 -7.29 -48.15
CA THR A 176 2.96 -7.45 -49.55
C THR A 176 1.45 -7.60 -49.57
N SER A 177 0.77 -6.81 -50.40
CA SER A 177 -0.70 -6.82 -50.50
C SER A 177 -1.41 -6.67 -49.15
N GLY A 178 -0.82 -5.87 -48.25
CA GLY A 178 -1.35 -5.60 -46.91
C GLY A 178 -1.14 -6.72 -45.89
N MET A 179 -0.28 -7.70 -46.17
CA MET A 179 0.06 -8.82 -45.27
C MET A 179 1.54 -8.83 -44.95
N LEU A 180 1.92 -9.12 -43.70
CA LEU A 180 3.31 -9.21 -43.26
C LEU A 180 4.08 -10.29 -44.03
N ASN A 181 5.29 -9.96 -44.47
CA ASN A 181 6.11 -10.86 -45.27
C ASN A 181 6.82 -11.94 -44.43
N LYS A 182 7.06 -11.66 -43.15
CA LYS A 182 7.76 -12.52 -42.18
C LYS A 182 7.20 -12.29 -40.77
N ASP A 183 7.53 -13.19 -39.85
CA ASP A 183 7.24 -12.98 -38.43
C ASP A 183 8.00 -11.76 -37.91
N CYS A 184 7.35 -10.99 -37.03
CA CYS A 184 7.97 -9.87 -36.35
C CYS A 184 8.82 -10.35 -35.17
N PRO A 185 9.76 -9.54 -34.68
CA PRO A 185 10.35 -9.73 -33.36
C PRO A 185 9.27 -9.77 -32.26
N PHE A 186 9.65 -10.27 -31.08
CA PHE A 186 8.78 -10.17 -29.90
C PHE A 186 8.58 -8.71 -29.54
N LEU A 187 7.36 -8.40 -29.11
CA LEU A 187 7.02 -7.05 -28.67
C LEU A 187 7.59 -6.77 -27.29
N GLU A 188 7.82 -5.49 -27.01
CA GLU A 188 8.13 -4.99 -25.67
C GLU A 188 6.83 -4.68 -24.92
N ALA A 189 6.78 -5.04 -23.63
CA ALA A 189 5.61 -4.78 -22.81
C ALA A 189 5.51 -3.30 -22.45
N THR A 190 4.31 -2.74 -22.52
CA THR A 190 3.99 -1.36 -22.14
C THR A 190 4.02 -1.18 -20.62
N SER A 191 3.55 -2.18 -19.88
CA SER A 191 3.58 -2.18 -18.42
C SER A 191 3.72 -3.59 -17.86
N ARG A 192 4.00 -3.68 -16.56
CA ARG A 192 4.09 -4.94 -15.83
C ARG A 192 3.22 -4.90 -14.58
N ASP A 193 2.24 -5.79 -14.55
CA ASP A 193 1.26 -5.93 -13.49
C ASP A 193 1.43 -7.26 -12.75
N ILE A 194 0.69 -7.44 -11.66
CA ILE A 194 0.59 -8.74 -10.98
C ILE A 194 -0.87 -9.15 -10.78
N TYR A 195 -1.11 -10.45 -10.85
CA TYR A 195 -2.38 -11.05 -10.48
C TYR A 195 -2.18 -11.97 -9.28
N ILE A 196 -2.80 -11.64 -8.16
CA ILE A 196 -2.66 -12.41 -6.91
C ILE A 196 -3.62 -13.58 -6.93
N GLY A 197 -3.09 -14.80 -6.74
CA GLY A 197 -3.89 -16.01 -6.64
C GLY A 197 -4.77 -16.04 -5.40
N PRO A 198 -5.83 -16.86 -5.39
CA PRO A 198 -6.86 -16.84 -4.35
C PRO A 198 -6.29 -17.12 -2.94
N THR A 199 -5.35 -18.05 -2.82
CA THR A 199 -4.75 -18.42 -1.53
C THR A 199 -3.92 -17.28 -0.92
N ALA A 200 -3.08 -16.61 -1.73
CA ALA A 200 -2.32 -15.44 -1.28
C ALA A 200 -3.26 -14.26 -0.96
N LYS A 201 -4.32 -14.08 -1.76
CA LYS A 201 -5.32 -13.05 -1.54
C LYS A 201 -6.04 -13.23 -0.20
N ASN A 202 -6.55 -14.44 0.05
CA ASN A 202 -7.22 -14.78 1.30
C ASN A 202 -6.30 -14.63 2.52
N ALA A 203 -5.00 -14.91 2.37
CA ALA A 203 -4.02 -14.71 3.43
C ALA A 203 -3.91 -13.22 3.82
N ILE A 204 -3.83 -12.33 2.83
CA ILE A 204 -3.77 -10.89 3.05
C ILE A 204 -5.07 -10.37 3.67
N ASP A 205 -6.22 -10.79 3.14
CA ASP A 205 -7.53 -10.41 3.69
C ASP A 205 -7.68 -10.88 5.15
N SER A 206 -7.17 -12.08 5.47
CA SER A 206 -7.19 -12.62 6.84
C SER A 206 -6.31 -11.80 7.79
N ILE A 207 -5.10 -11.41 7.36
CA ILE A 207 -4.20 -10.56 8.16
C ILE A 207 -4.82 -9.18 8.39
N ILE A 208 -5.31 -8.53 7.33
CA ILE A 208 -5.94 -7.20 7.43
C ILE A 208 -7.14 -7.26 8.38
N THR A 209 -7.97 -8.29 8.27
CA THR A 209 -9.15 -8.46 9.13
C THR A 209 -8.77 -8.71 10.58
N ALA A 210 -7.79 -9.58 10.84
CA ALA A 210 -7.36 -9.94 12.20
C ALA A 210 -6.64 -8.78 12.92
N HIS A 211 -6.03 -7.87 12.17
CA HIS A 211 -5.21 -6.77 12.68
C HIS A 211 -5.63 -5.40 12.11
N ALA A 212 -6.95 -5.17 11.98
CA ALA A 212 -7.50 -3.99 11.32
C ALA A 212 -7.01 -2.65 11.90
N ASP A 213 -6.65 -2.61 13.18
CA ASP A 213 -6.06 -1.46 13.85
C ASP A 213 -4.69 -1.06 13.28
N ARG A 214 -3.96 -2.02 12.70
CA ARG A 214 -2.63 -1.81 12.09
C ARG A 214 -2.70 -1.45 10.60
N PHE A 215 -3.88 -1.54 9.98
CA PHE A 215 -4.11 -1.18 8.58
C PHE A 215 -5.17 -0.07 8.46
N PRO A 216 -4.94 1.12 9.05
CA PRO A 216 -5.93 2.19 9.04
C PRO A 216 -6.29 2.60 7.61
N GLY A 217 -7.59 2.59 7.30
CA GLY A 217 -8.09 2.96 5.97
C GLY A 217 -7.98 1.87 4.91
N PHE A 218 -7.60 0.65 5.29
CA PHE A 218 -7.75 -0.53 4.45
C PHE A 218 -8.94 -1.35 4.95
N ASP A 219 -9.88 -1.60 4.06
CA ASP A 219 -10.85 -2.68 4.22
C ASP A 219 -10.64 -3.73 3.11
N THR A 220 -11.27 -4.89 3.24
CA THR A 220 -11.11 -6.04 2.33
C THR A 220 -11.70 -5.81 0.93
N ILE A 221 -12.20 -4.60 0.62
CA ILE A 221 -12.97 -4.32 -0.61
C ILE A 221 -12.10 -3.61 -1.67
N TYR A 222 -10.89 -3.14 -1.34
CA TYR A 222 -10.09 -2.34 -2.27
C TYR A 222 -9.41 -3.15 -3.40
N PRO A 223 -9.18 -2.55 -4.59
CA PRO A 223 -8.30 -3.11 -5.61
C PRO A 223 -6.83 -2.83 -5.24
N TRP A 224 -6.32 -3.50 -4.21
CA TRP A 224 -4.94 -3.33 -3.72
C TRP A 224 -3.86 -4.01 -4.59
N HIS A 225 -4.25 -4.59 -5.72
CA HIS A 225 -3.38 -5.32 -6.65
C HIS A 225 -2.93 -4.49 -7.86
N GLU A 226 -3.39 -3.24 -8.00
CA GLU A 226 -2.98 -2.39 -9.12
C GLU A 226 -1.70 -1.60 -8.78
N PRO A 227 -0.81 -1.37 -9.77
CA PRO A 227 0.26 -0.41 -9.63
C PRO A 227 -0.28 0.95 -9.15
N PRO A 228 0.40 1.62 -8.21
CA PRO A 228 1.78 1.36 -7.80
C PRO A 228 1.92 0.51 -6.52
N TYR A 229 1.05 -0.51 -6.33
CA TYR A 229 1.13 -1.48 -5.23
C TYR A 229 1.22 -0.83 -3.85
N THR A 230 0.40 0.21 -3.64
CA THR A 230 0.50 1.10 -2.48
C THR A 230 0.29 0.38 -1.14
N LEU A 231 -0.52 -0.69 -1.11
CA LEU A 231 -0.66 -1.55 0.06
C LEU A 231 0.69 -2.13 0.47
N PHE A 232 1.42 -2.72 -0.47
CA PHE A 232 2.72 -3.32 -0.21
C PHE A 232 3.76 -2.26 0.10
N TYR A 233 3.77 -1.14 -0.61
CA TYR A 233 4.64 0.00 -0.28
C TYR A 233 4.56 0.41 1.19
N LEU A 234 3.34 0.53 1.74
CA LEU A 234 3.14 0.91 3.14
C LEU A 234 3.32 -0.24 4.14
N HIS A 235 2.97 -1.47 3.75
CA HIS A 235 2.76 -2.56 4.70
C HIS A 235 3.51 -3.86 4.40
N ASN A 236 4.45 -3.92 3.44
CA ASN A 236 5.16 -5.16 3.10
C ASN A 236 5.86 -5.79 4.31
N LYS A 237 6.60 -4.97 5.07
CA LYS A 237 7.27 -5.39 6.31
C LYS A 237 6.27 -5.83 7.39
N LEU A 238 5.12 -5.17 7.45
CA LEU A 238 4.05 -5.50 8.38
C LEU A 238 3.45 -6.87 8.07
N PHE A 239 3.20 -7.20 6.81
CA PHE A 239 2.75 -8.53 6.43
C PHE A 239 3.78 -9.61 6.77
N MET A 240 5.08 -9.33 6.58
CA MET A 240 6.15 -10.26 6.95
C MET A 240 6.18 -10.56 8.45
N GLU A 241 5.87 -9.58 9.29
CA GLU A 241 5.73 -9.73 10.75
C GLU A 241 4.48 -10.55 11.10
N LEU A 242 3.32 -10.15 10.56
CA LEU A 242 2.02 -10.68 10.99
C LEU A 242 1.72 -12.09 10.48
N GLN A 243 2.26 -12.52 9.35
CA GLN A 243 2.00 -13.86 8.78
C GLN A 243 2.29 -15.04 9.74
N SER A 244 3.14 -14.81 10.75
CA SER A 244 3.50 -15.79 11.78
C SER A 244 2.46 -15.92 12.89
N ILE A 245 1.70 -14.85 13.16
CA ILE A 245 0.74 -14.77 14.28
C ILE A 245 -0.72 -14.77 13.85
N SER A 246 -1.02 -14.59 12.57
CA SER A 246 -2.40 -14.51 12.06
C SER A 246 -3.10 -15.86 11.84
N GLY A 247 -2.57 -16.96 12.41
CA GLY A 247 -3.20 -18.28 12.31
C GLY A 247 -3.31 -18.87 10.90
N LEU A 248 -2.55 -18.34 9.94
CA LEU A 248 -2.53 -18.83 8.56
C LEU A 248 -2.02 -20.27 8.50
N ASN A 249 -2.63 -21.09 7.63
CA ASN A 249 -2.08 -22.40 7.30
C ASN A 249 -0.74 -22.25 6.56
N GLU A 250 0.04 -23.33 6.52
CA GLU A 250 1.40 -23.27 5.99
C GLU A 250 1.44 -22.88 4.50
N LEU A 251 0.52 -23.41 3.69
CA LEU A 251 0.46 -23.09 2.27
C LEU A 251 0.19 -21.59 2.03
N ALA A 252 -0.81 -21.02 2.72
CA ALA A 252 -1.14 -19.60 2.65
C ALA A 252 0.04 -18.71 3.10
N ARG A 253 0.77 -19.15 4.11
CA ARG A 253 1.99 -18.47 4.58
C ARG A 253 3.10 -18.51 3.53
N GLN A 254 3.32 -19.66 2.88
CA GLN A 254 4.31 -19.78 1.81
C GLN A 254 3.96 -18.93 0.60
N HIS A 255 2.69 -18.96 0.18
CA HIS A 255 2.16 -18.13 -0.91
C HIS A 255 2.40 -16.64 -0.66
N LEU A 256 2.01 -16.16 0.53
CA LEU A 256 2.19 -14.78 0.93
C LEU A 256 3.67 -14.42 1.00
N ARG A 257 4.50 -15.25 1.64
CA ARG A 257 5.94 -15.01 1.76
C ARG A 257 6.61 -14.87 0.38
N MET A 258 6.24 -15.70 -0.59
CA MET A 258 6.82 -15.63 -1.93
C MET A 258 6.42 -14.33 -2.63
N LEU A 259 5.16 -13.90 -2.51
CA LEU A 259 4.70 -12.61 -3.04
C LEU A 259 5.43 -11.42 -2.40
N LEU A 260 5.52 -11.38 -1.07
CA LEU A 260 6.18 -10.29 -0.35
C LEU A 260 7.68 -10.22 -0.68
N LYS A 261 8.33 -11.37 -0.86
CA LYS A 261 9.71 -11.46 -1.31
C LYS A 261 9.88 -10.94 -2.74
N TRP A 262 9.00 -11.35 -3.66
CA TRP A 262 9.03 -10.86 -5.03
C TRP A 262 8.88 -9.34 -5.09
N MET A 263 7.99 -8.77 -4.27
CA MET A 263 7.83 -7.31 -4.16
C MET A 263 9.11 -6.61 -3.70
N GLU A 264 9.78 -7.12 -2.66
CA GLU A 264 11.08 -6.57 -2.22
C GLU A 264 12.15 -6.70 -3.31
N ASP A 265 12.21 -7.84 -4.01
CA ASP A 265 13.26 -8.09 -4.99
C ASP A 265 13.06 -7.27 -6.29
N ASN A 266 11.80 -6.94 -6.66
CA ASN A 266 11.49 -6.33 -7.96
C ASN A 266 10.98 -4.88 -7.88
N VAL A 267 10.35 -4.46 -6.79
CA VAL A 267 9.67 -3.16 -6.68
C VAL A 267 10.34 -2.23 -5.67
N ARG A 268 11.21 -2.76 -4.79
CA ARG A 268 11.84 -1.98 -3.71
C ARG A 268 12.59 -0.74 -4.20
N ALA A 269 13.32 -0.83 -5.30
CA ALA A 269 14.06 0.32 -5.84
C ALA A 269 13.13 1.49 -6.18
N GLU A 270 11.94 1.21 -6.71
CA GLU A 270 10.92 2.22 -6.99
C GLU A 270 10.36 2.83 -5.70
N TRP A 271 10.21 2.03 -4.65
CA TRP A 271 9.77 2.50 -3.34
C TRP A 271 10.81 3.40 -2.67
N ASP A 272 12.09 3.04 -2.77
CA ASP A 272 13.19 3.85 -2.26
C ASP A 272 13.29 5.19 -2.99
N GLU A 273 13.07 5.20 -4.30
CA GLU A 273 12.98 6.43 -5.11
C GLU A 273 11.86 7.35 -4.61
N ALA A 274 10.67 6.78 -4.31
CA ALA A 274 9.55 7.53 -3.75
C ALA A 274 9.88 8.12 -2.37
N ASP A 275 10.42 7.30 -1.47
CA ASP A 275 10.82 7.71 -0.12
C ASP A 275 11.87 8.83 -0.16
N GLU A 276 12.85 8.74 -1.06
CA GLU A 276 13.88 9.76 -1.24
C GLU A 276 13.28 11.09 -1.70
N LEU A 277 12.40 11.08 -2.70
CA LEU A 277 11.70 12.27 -3.18
C LEU A 277 10.86 12.91 -2.07
N PHE A 278 10.11 12.09 -1.33
CA PHE A 278 9.27 12.55 -0.23
C PHE A 278 10.10 13.15 0.90
N ALA A 279 11.27 12.60 1.21
CA ALA A 279 12.19 13.16 2.19
C ALA A 279 12.73 14.54 1.76
N GLN A 280 12.84 14.78 0.46
CA GLN A 280 13.21 16.08 -0.11
C GLN A 280 12.03 17.07 -0.20
N GLY A 281 10.82 16.68 0.23
CA GLY A 281 9.62 17.51 0.10
C GLY A 281 9.10 17.59 -1.34
N LYS A 282 9.47 16.65 -2.20
CA LYS A 282 9.14 16.62 -3.63
C LYS A 282 8.34 15.38 -4.00
N VAL A 283 7.67 15.46 -5.14
CA VAL A 283 6.93 14.34 -5.73
C VAL A 283 6.93 14.49 -7.25
N ASN A 284 6.83 13.36 -7.95
CA ASN A 284 6.55 13.32 -9.38
C ASN A 284 5.26 12.53 -9.64
N LEU A 285 4.85 12.47 -10.90
CA LEU A 285 3.59 11.83 -11.27
C LEU A 285 3.63 10.30 -11.07
N LYS A 286 4.80 9.66 -11.24
CA LYS A 286 5.04 8.25 -10.98
C LYS A 286 4.77 7.85 -9.51
N HIS A 287 5.22 8.65 -8.55
CA HIS A 287 5.09 8.33 -7.12
C HIS A 287 3.92 9.02 -6.44
N TYR A 288 3.13 9.80 -7.19
CA TYR A 288 2.05 10.61 -6.65
C TYR A 288 1.08 9.85 -5.76
N ALA A 289 0.63 8.66 -6.20
CA ALA A 289 -0.33 7.87 -5.43
C ALA A 289 0.25 7.37 -4.08
N LYS A 290 1.58 7.16 -4.01
CA LYS A 290 2.28 6.71 -2.79
C LYS A 290 2.41 7.80 -1.73
N LEU A 291 2.24 9.08 -2.12
CA LEU A 291 2.33 10.23 -1.22
C LEU A 291 1.19 10.22 -0.18
N PHE A 292 0.01 9.78 -0.59
CA PHE A 292 -1.22 9.81 0.19
C PHE A 292 -1.47 8.47 0.86
N ARG A 293 -1.85 8.48 2.14
CA ARG A 293 -2.09 7.26 2.92
C ARG A 293 -3.53 7.24 3.45
N PRO A 294 -4.27 6.14 3.27
CA PRO A 294 -5.56 5.98 3.93
C PRO A 294 -5.44 6.22 5.44
N GLY A 295 -6.45 6.87 6.01
CA GLY A 295 -6.47 7.25 7.42
C GLY A 295 -5.74 8.56 7.76
N GLU A 296 -4.92 9.10 6.87
CA GLU A 296 -4.18 10.34 7.09
C GLU A 296 -5.03 11.60 6.84
N LEU A 297 -4.62 12.74 7.40
CA LEU A 297 -5.18 14.04 7.07
C LEU A 297 -4.46 14.68 5.88
N ILE A 298 -5.23 15.22 4.94
CA ILE A 298 -4.73 16.14 3.91
C ILE A 298 -5.10 17.57 4.27
N TYR A 299 -4.24 18.49 3.85
CA TYR A 299 -4.42 19.92 3.99
C TYR A 299 -4.68 20.54 2.61
N TRP A 300 -5.64 21.45 2.58
CA TRP A 300 -6.04 22.17 1.38
C TRP A 300 -5.97 23.68 1.67
N PRO A 301 -4.86 24.36 1.34
CA PRO A 301 -4.64 25.75 1.73
C PRO A 301 -5.63 26.72 1.07
N ASN A 302 -5.92 26.49 -0.21
CA ASN A 302 -6.70 27.41 -1.05
C ASN A 302 -7.95 26.73 -1.63
N TRP A 303 -8.84 26.25 -0.76
CA TRP A 303 -10.11 25.66 -1.18
C TRP A 303 -10.95 26.70 -1.94
N ASN A 304 -11.39 26.41 -3.17
CA ASN A 304 -12.23 27.27 -4.02
C ASN A 304 -11.75 28.74 -4.16
N ARG A 305 -10.52 28.97 -4.65
CA ARG A 305 -9.94 30.30 -5.00
C ARG A 305 -10.32 31.40 -4.01
N GLY A 306 -9.86 31.27 -2.76
CA GLY A 306 -10.05 32.29 -1.71
C GLY A 306 -10.90 31.83 -0.52
N GLY A 307 -11.33 30.57 -0.50
CA GLY A 307 -11.92 29.97 0.70
C GLY A 307 -10.89 29.73 1.81
N ALA A 308 -11.39 29.61 3.03
CA ALA A 308 -10.56 29.27 4.19
C ALA A 308 -9.90 27.90 3.99
N PRO A 309 -8.69 27.70 4.53
CA PRO A 309 -8.00 26.43 4.44
C PRO A 309 -8.85 25.29 5.04
N ARG A 310 -8.77 24.11 4.44
CA ARG A 310 -9.50 22.91 4.88
C ARG A 310 -8.55 21.76 5.19
N ALA A 311 -9.08 20.80 5.94
CA ALA A 311 -8.48 19.50 6.09
C ALA A 311 -9.54 18.42 5.91
N ALA A 312 -9.13 17.29 5.34
CA ALA A 312 -9.98 16.12 5.13
C ALA A 312 -9.21 14.86 5.53
N LYS A 313 -9.92 13.82 5.97
CA LYS A 313 -9.30 12.51 6.25
C LYS A 313 -9.41 11.65 5.01
N ILE A 314 -8.27 11.17 4.50
CA ILE A 314 -8.23 10.25 3.37
C ILE A 314 -8.89 8.94 3.77
N THR A 315 -9.81 8.45 2.92
CA THR A 315 -10.41 7.13 3.10
C THR A 315 -9.81 6.09 2.17
N GLU A 316 -9.24 6.51 1.04
CA GLU A 316 -8.78 5.63 -0.04
C GLU A 316 -7.51 6.19 -0.68
N PHE A 317 -6.73 5.34 -1.35
CA PHE A 317 -5.64 5.85 -2.18
C PHE A 317 -6.16 6.70 -3.34
N PRO A 318 -5.34 7.66 -3.80
CA PRO A 318 -5.65 8.40 -5.01
C PRO A 318 -5.80 7.44 -6.19
N HIS A 319 -6.93 7.52 -6.87
CA HIS A 319 -7.10 6.89 -8.18
C HIS A 319 -6.76 7.93 -9.25
N MET A 320 -5.87 7.60 -10.17
CA MET A 320 -5.60 8.44 -11.33
C MET A 320 -6.70 8.21 -12.36
N SER A 321 -7.59 9.17 -12.54
CA SER A 321 -8.56 9.08 -13.62
C SER A 321 -7.84 9.22 -14.96
N LYS A 322 -7.99 8.23 -15.85
CA LYS A 322 -7.71 8.38 -17.28
C LYS A 322 -8.76 9.37 -17.82
N THR A 323 -8.53 10.67 -17.68
CA THR A 323 -9.44 11.68 -18.24
C THR A 323 -9.52 11.47 -19.74
N SER A 324 -10.74 11.40 -20.29
CA SER A 324 -10.96 11.25 -21.72
C SER A 324 -10.19 12.32 -22.50
N SER A 325 -9.66 11.90 -23.66
CA SER A 325 -8.87 12.68 -24.63
C SER A 325 -9.54 13.97 -25.16
N LEU A 326 -10.73 14.32 -24.66
CA LEU A 326 -11.54 15.46 -25.09
C LEU A 326 -11.32 16.73 -24.26
N SER A 327 -10.55 16.68 -23.16
CA SER A 327 -10.13 17.89 -22.44
C SER A 327 -8.87 18.49 -23.08
N PRO A 328 -8.88 19.77 -23.51
CA PRO A 328 -7.71 20.43 -24.10
C PRO A 328 -6.56 20.68 -23.10
N ILE A 329 -6.72 20.25 -21.84
CA ILE A 329 -5.68 20.26 -20.82
C ILE A 329 -5.51 18.82 -20.33
N PRO A 330 -4.42 18.11 -20.72
CA PRO A 330 -4.09 16.78 -20.22
C PRO A 330 -3.47 16.87 -18.81
N SER A 331 -4.21 17.38 -17.84
CA SER A 331 -3.83 17.20 -16.43
C SER A 331 -4.33 15.83 -15.99
N LYS A 332 -3.42 14.86 -15.75
CA LYS A 332 -3.78 13.64 -15.03
C LYS A 332 -4.36 14.09 -13.68
N LEU A 333 -5.65 13.79 -13.46
CA LEU A 333 -6.38 14.22 -12.27
C LEU A 333 -6.34 13.07 -11.26
N GLY A 334 -5.66 13.29 -10.15
CA GLY A 334 -5.78 12.40 -9.00
C GLY A 334 -7.12 12.65 -8.31
N LEU A 335 -7.89 11.60 -8.06
CA LEU A 335 -9.10 11.67 -7.24
C LEU A 335 -8.83 10.95 -5.93
N VAL A 336 -8.96 11.67 -4.81
CA VAL A 336 -8.90 11.08 -3.47
C VAL A 336 -10.27 11.12 -2.84
N LYS A 337 -10.79 9.97 -2.43
CA LYS A 337 -11.97 9.96 -1.57
C LYS A 337 -11.54 10.32 -0.15
N SER A 338 -12.30 11.23 0.45
CA SER A 338 -12.02 11.73 1.79
C SER A 338 -13.29 11.96 2.58
N ASP A 339 -13.14 11.93 3.89
CA ASP A 339 -14.16 12.35 4.84
C ASP A 339 -13.86 13.79 5.29
N VAL A 340 -14.84 14.66 5.13
CA VAL A 340 -14.84 16.03 5.61
C VAL A 340 -15.89 16.16 6.71
N TRP A 341 -15.59 16.98 7.72
CA TRP A 341 -16.52 17.29 8.79
C TRP A 341 -16.99 18.73 8.66
N GLU A 342 -18.31 18.87 8.65
CA GLU A 342 -19.02 20.11 8.42
C GLU A 342 -19.91 20.43 9.63
N PHE A 343 -20.11 21.73 9.87
CA PHE A 343 -21.02 22.21 10.89
C PHE A 343 -21.82 23.42 10.38
N ASP A 344 -23.07 23.19 10.02
CA ASP A 344 -24.04 24.21 9.58
C ASP A 344 -25.21 24.35 10.58
N GLY A 345 -24.95 24.04 11.85
CA GLY A 345 -25.95 23.90 12.92
C GLY A 345 -26.10 22.47 13.38
N GLU A 346 -25.81 21.50 12.50
CA GLU A 346 -25.65 20.09 12.83
C GLU A 346 -24.25 19.63 12.42
N PHE A 347 -23.65 18.75 13.23
CA PHE A 347 -22.36 18.18 12.88
C PHE A 347 -22.57 17.00 11.95
N ARG A 348 -22.10 17.10 10.71
CA ARG A 348 -22.21 16.04 9.71
C ARG A 348 -20.85 15.63 9.18
N LYS A 349 -20.75 14.33 8.90
CA LYS A 349 -19.63 13.75 8.16
C LYS A 349 -20.08 13.65 6.70
N GLN A 350 -19.32 14.24 5.80
CA GLN A 350 -19.56 14.20 4.37
C GLN A 350 -18.41 13.48 3.67
N ARG A 351 -18.75 12.56 2.78
CA ARG A 351 -17.76 11.95 1.88
C ARG A 351 -17.62 12.85 0.66
N GLU A 352 -16.40 13.21 0.34
CA GLU A 352 -16.06 14.13 -0.74
C GLU A 352 -14.92 13.57 -1.59
N GLU A 353 -15.00 13.79 -2.91
CA GLU A 353 -13.93 13.50 -3.85
C GLU A 353 -13.07 14.74 -4.06
N VAL A 354 -11.85 14.64 -3.55
CA VAL A 354 -10.81 15.64 -3.59
C VAL A 354 -10.08 15.53 -4.92
N ARG A 355 -10.29 16.55 -5.76
CA ARG A 355 -9.58 16.72 -7.02
C ARG A 355 -8.19 17.24 -6.78
N LEU A 356 -7.21 16.40 -7.04
CA LEU A 356 -5.81 16.70 -6.87
C LEU A 356 -5.19 17.09 -8.21
N PHE A 357 -4.71 18.33 -8.26
CA PHE A 357 -4.04 18.87 -9.44
C PHE A 357 -2.54 18.89 -9.21
N ILE A 358 -1.81 18.25 -10.10
CA ILE A 358 -0.35 18.38 -10.19
C ILE A 358 -0.06 19.56 -11.13
N PRO A 359 0.54 20.66 -10.63
CA PRO A 359 0.99 21.75 -11.49
C PRO A 359 1.96 21.23 -12.54
N ARG A 360 1.70 21.49 -13.82
CA ARG A 360 2.69 21.21 -14.86
C ARG A 360 3.81 22.23 -14.77
N SER A 361 5.04 21.73 -14.69
CA SER A 361 6.21 22.59 -14.85
C SER A 361 6.21 23.19 -16.26
N ASN A 362 6.29 24.52 -16.38
CA ASN A 362 6.37 25.17 -17.70
C ASN A 362 7.65 24.79 -18.48
N LYS A 363 8.63 24.13 -17.83
CA LYS A 363 9.94 23.81 -18.43
C LYS A 363 9.87 22.70 -19.48
N ASN A 364 8.88 21.81 -19.43
CA ASN A 364 8.82 20.61 -20.27
C ASN A 364 7.57 20.57 -21.16
N ARG A 365 7.20 21.71 -21.78
CA ARG A 365 6.05 21.79 -22.70
C ARG A 365 6.19 21.02 -24.04
N GLY A 366 7.14 20.10 -24.15
CA GLY A 366 7.36 19.30 -25.37
C GLY A 366 8.01 17.94 -25.17
N ASN A 367 8.23 17.48 -23.92
CA ASN A 367 8.77 16.13 -23.68
C ASN A 367 7.64 15.18 -23.29
N GLU A 368 7.63 14.00 -23.91
CA GLU A 368 6.66 12.93 -23.68
C GLU A 368 6.80 12.27 -22.29
N HIS A 369 7.94 12.44 -21.62
CA HIS A 369 8.22 11.92 -20.27
C HIS A 369 7.69 12.84 -19.16
N LEU A 370 6.36 13.02 -19.11
CA LEU A 370 5.68 13.79 -18.07
C LEU A 370 5.83 13.19 -16.66
N ASP A 371 6.26 11.93 -16.55
CA ASP A 371 6.28 11.21 -15.28
C ASP A 371 7.45 11.62 -14.36
N ASP A 372 8.50 12.24 -14.91
CA ASP A 372 9.72 12.65 -14.18
C ASP A 372 9.71 14.11 -13.70
N ASP A 373 8.65 14.87 -14.02
CA ASP A 373 8.52 16.26 -13.59
C ASP A 373 8.40 16.35 -12.07
N LEU A 374 9.45 16.88 -11.43
CA LEU A 374 9.49 17.12 -9.99
C LEU A 374 8.67 18.36 -9.62
N VAL A 375 7.82 18.20 -8.62
CA VAL A 375 6.98 19.25 -8.03
C VAL A 375 7.19 19.24 -6.51
N ASP A 376 7.25 20.43 -5.91
CA ASP A 376 7.27 20.54 -4.46
C ASP A 376 5.90 20.14 -3.88
N ILE A 377 5.89 19.29 -2.84
CA ILE A 377 4.64 18.74 -2.28
C ILE A 377 3.69 19.84 -1.81
N ILE A 378 4.24 20.95 -1.30
CA ILE A 378 3.47 22.10 -0.81
C ILE A 378 2.79 22.91 -1.92
N ASP A 379 3.25 22.77 -3.18
CA ASP A 379 2.67 23.43 -4.35
C ASP A 379 1.47 22.65 -4.93
N LEU A 380 1.20 21.44 -4.42
CA LEU A 380 0.02 20.68 -4.78
C LEU A 380 -1.26 21.38 -4.30
N SER A 381 -2.37 21.16 -5.00
CA SER A 381 -3.67 21.73 -4.61
C SER A 381 -4.12 21.27 -3.22
N ALA A 382 -3.80 20.03 -2.86
CA ALA A 382 -3.88 19.50 -1.52
C ALA A 382 -2.77 18.46 -1.31
N TYR A 383 -2.27 18.35 -0.08
CA TYR A 383 -1.14 17.49 0.25
C TYR A 383 -1.27 16.93 1.67
N PRO A 384 -0.55 15.84 2.02
CA PRO A 384 -0.61 15.30 3.38
C PRO A 384 -0.17 16.31 4.43
N LEU A 385 -0.95 16.43 5.51
CA LEU A 385 -0.75 17.45 6.55
C LEU A 385 0.65 17.41 7.18
N ARG A 386 1.33 16.25 7.13
CA ARG A 386 2.72 16.09 7.61
C ARG A 386 3.76 16.95 6.87
N TYR A 387 3.43 17.48 5.68
CA TYR A 387 4.29 18.42 4.93
C TYR A 387 3.87 19.88 5.07
N ALA A 388 2.80 20.16 5.82
CA ALA A 388 2.37 21.54 6.02
C ALA A 388 3.38 22.32 6.88
N GLU A 389 3.39 23.64 6.69
CA GLU A 389 4.18 24.53 7.52
C GLU A 389 3.89 24.36 9.01
N GLU A 390 4.91 24.61 9.84
CA GLU A 390 4.80 24.53 11.29
C GLU A 390 3.64 25.39 11.81
N GLY A 391 2.85 24.83 12.72
CA GLY A 391 1.68 25.51 13.27
C GLY A 391 0.38 25.39 12.45
N VAL A 392 0.40 24.92 11.20
CA VAL A 392 -0.85 24.62 10.46
C VAL A 392 -1.67 23.57 11.20
N TYR A 393 -1.02 22.51 11.67
CA TYR A 393 -1.67 21.48 12.51
C TYR A 393 -2.34 22.10 13.75
N MET A 394 -1.63 22.97 14.47
CA MET A 394 -2.15 23.63 15.67
C MET A 394 -3.36 24.52 15.35
N LYS A 395 -3.31 25.26 14.24
CA LYS A 395 -4.46 26.07 13.77
C LYS A 395 -5.68 25.20 13.46
N LEU A 396 -5.49 24.06 12.80
CA LEU A 396 -6.56 23.11 12.51
C LEU A 396 -7.14 22.51 13.80
N VAL A 397 -6.30 22.12 14.76
CA VAL A 397 -6.73 21.61 16.06
C VAL A 397 -7.49 22.65 16.87
N ALA A 398 -7.01 23.90 16.91
CA ALA A 398 -7.68 25.00 17.59
C ALA A 398 -9.06 25.28 16.98
N ARG A 399 -9.14 25.35 15.64
CA ARG A 399 -10.40 25.50 14.91
C ARG A 399 -11.36 24.33 15.18
N GLY A 400 -10.87 23.10 15.09
CA GLY A 400 -11.65 21.89 15.34
C GLY A 400 -12.18 21.84 16.78
N SER A 401 -11.34 22.17 17.76
CA SER A 401 -11.72 22.22 19.17
C SER A 401 -12.84 23.23 19.42
N LYS A 402 -12.76 24.38 18.76
CA LYS A 402 -13.78 25.43 18.86
C LYS A 402 -15.09 25.04 18.19
N LEU A 403 -15.05 24.47 16.98
CA LEU A 403 -16.24 23.91 16.32
C LEU A 403 -16.89 22.83 17.21
N TRP A 404 -16.07 21.97 17.80
CA TRP A 404 -16.54 20.93 18.72
C TRP A 404 -17.20 21.51 19.98
N GLN A 405 -16.71 22.63 20.52
CA GLN A 405 -17.36 23.31 21.65
C GLN A 405 -18.73 23.88 21.25
N ILE A 406 -18.84 24.48 20.06
CA ILE A 406 -20.07 25.09 19.54
C ILE A 406 -21.15 24.05 19.21
N ARG A 407 -20.81 22.75 19.14
CA ARG A 407 -21.81 21.67 18.98
C ARG A 407 -22.90 21.69 20.06
N LYS A 408 -22.59 22.22 21.25
CA LYS A 408 -23.59 22.59 22.25
C LYS A 408 -23.89 24.06 22.06
N LYS A 409 -25.18 24.44 22.03
CA LYS A 409 -25.62 25.84 21.90
C LYS A 409 -24.78 26.74 22.82
N SER A 410 -23.89 27.50 22.20
CA SER A 410 -22.92 28.37 22.87
C SER A 410 -23.03 29.73 22.24
N LEU A 411 -22.92 30.76 23.06
CA LEU A 411 -23.03 32.13 22.59
C LEU A 411 -21.66 32.56 22.05
N VAL A 412 -21.58 32.79 20.74
CA VAL A 412 -20.36 33.23 20.06
C VAL A 412 -20.48 34.73 19.85
N CYS A 413 -19.54 35.51 20.39
CA CYS A 413 -19.46 36.93 20.11
C CYS A 413 -18.37 37.15 19.04
N PHE A 414 -18.69 37.91 18.01
CA PHE A 414 -17.77 38.26 16.92
C PHE A 414 -17.08 39.58 17.26
N ASN A 415 -15.74 39.60 17.23
CA ASN A 415 -14.96 40.80 17.40
C ASN A 415 -14.28 41.11 16.06
N GLU A 416 -14.65 42.24 15.46
CA GLU A 416 -14.27 42.64 14.11
C GLU A 416 -12.79 43.10 14.02
N SER A 417 -12.15 43.34 15.18
CA SER A 417 -10.79 43.87 15.28
C SER A 417 -9.68 42.83 15.19
N ASP A 418 -10.00 41.55 15.39
CA ASP A 418 -9.07 40.45 15.14
C ASP A 418 -9.44 39.81 13.80
N ASN A 419 -8.56 39.92 12.81
CA ASN A 419 -8.59 39.08 11.60
C ASN A 419 -8.41 37.58 11.94
N ASP A 420 -8.37 37.22 13.22
CA ASP A 420 -8.35 35.87 13.76
C ASP A 420 -9.72 35.53 14.38
N TYR A 421 -10.39 34.55 13.80
CA TYR A 421 -11.79 34.26 14.06
C TYR A 421 -12.08 33.91 15.54
N SER A 422 -12.93 34.73 16.17
CA SER A 422 -13.80 34.58 17.37
C SER A 422 -13.23 34.03 18.71
N GLN A 423 -13.59 34.70 19.81
CA GLN A 423 -13.44 34.18 21.19
C GLN A 423 -14.77 33.61 21.69
N VAL A 424 -14.72 32.54 22.48
CA VAL A 424 -15.91 32.02 23.19
C VAL A 424 -16.06 32.83 24.48
N CYS A 425 -17.09 33.67 24.55
CA CYS A 425 -17.32 34.55 25.71
C CYS A 425 -17.94 33.79 26.87
N SER A 426 -17.36 33.94 28.07
CA SER A 426 -17.83 33.35 29.33
C SER A 426 -18.73 34.27 30.15
N ALA A 427 -19.28 35.36 29.59
CA ALA A 427 -20.11 36.32 30.32
C ALA A 427 -21.42 36.68 29.58
N PRO A 428 -22.53 36.93 30.31
CA PRO A 428 -23.87 37.03 29.75
C PRO A 428 -24.16 38.46 29.29
N THR A 429 -23.61 38.87 28.16
CA THR A 429 -24.09 40.07 27.48
C THR A 429 -23.83 39.98 25.99
N CYS A 430 -24.62 39.18 25.27
CA CYS A 430 -24.63 39.23 23.81
C CYS A 430 -26.06 38.95 23.30
N VAL A 431 -26.39 39.67 22.22
CA VAL A 431 -27.69 39.77 21.57
C VAL A 431 -27.96 38.51 20.72
N LEU A 432 -29.19 38.01 20.78
CA LEU A 432 -29.69 36.95 19.90
C LEU A 432 -29.88 37.51 18.48
N PHE A 433 -29.10 37.02 17.51
CA PHE A 433 -29.43 37.16 16.09
C PHE A 433 -30.04 35.86 15.58
N PRO A 434 -31.14 35.93 14.79
CA PRO A 434 -31.63 34.77 14.05
C PRO A 434 -30.61 34.42 12.96
N ILE A 435 -30.16 33.16 12.97
CA ILE A 435 -29.31 32.55 11.94
C ILE A 435 -30.12 32.54 10.65
N GLY A 436 -29.95 33.56 9.81
CA GLY A 436 -30.69 33.69 8.55
C GLY A 436 -29.91 34.32 7.39
N LEU A 437 -28.74 34.92 7.63
CA LEU A 437 -27.98 35.65 6.61
C LEU A 437 -26.46 35.54 6.81
N LEU A 438 -25.97 34.33 7.10
CA LEU A 438 -24.58 33.98 6.87
C LEU A 438 -24.58 32.87 5.83
N SER A 439 -24.15 33.21 4.62
CA SER A 439 -23.94 32.26 3.54
C SER A 439 -23.04 31.12 4.04
N PRO A 440 -23.41 29.84 3.84
CA PRO A 440 -22.62 28.72 4.31
C PRO A 440 -21.40 28.60 3.39
N ILE A 441 -20.24 29.06 3.86
CA ILE A 441 -18.96 28.68 3.28
C ILE A 441 -18.36 27.68 4.27
N VAL A 442 -18.86 26.45 4.17
CA VAL A 442 -18.40 25.28 4.92
C VAL A 442 -17.42 24.55 4.07
#